data_AF-A0A7K7VI57-F1
#
_entry.id   AF-A0A7K7VI57-F1
#
_cell.length_a   1.000
_cell.length_b   1.000
_cell.length_c   1.000
_cell.angle_alpha   90.00
_cell.angle_beta   90.00
_cell.angle_gamma   90.00
#
_symmetry.space_group_name_H-M   'P 1'
#
loop_
_entity.id
_entity.type
_entity.pdbx_description
1 polymer ?
#
loop_
_entity_poly.entity_id
_entity_poly.type
_entity_poly.pdbx_seq_one_letter_code
_entity_poly.pdbx_strand_id
1 'polypeptide(L)'
;GDYFLENSKKHIYKCAPAHSMSFRHNIASVEITPGPGDYTIPRVMGPNTAYTTASPCYSMKWRTKFGLFEEDLCKTPGPAAYQKTELDVYKTRAPKYTMRTHNKPIGDKTVKPGPADYYIGKVR
;
A
#
# COMPACT_ATOMS: atom_id res chain seq x y z
N GLY A 1 -92.61 -25.44 -25.11
CA GLY A 1 -92.86 -26.61 -25.96
C GLY A 1 -91.65 -26.77 -26.83
N ASP A 2 -90.69 -27.56 -26.36
CA ASP A 2 -89.26 -27.34 -26.66
C ASP A 2 -88.71 -28.43 -27.59
N TYR A 3 -89.52 -28.84 -28.56
CA TYR A 3 -89.14 -29.89 -29.50
C TYR A 3 -88.53 -29.28 -30.76
N PHE A 4 -87.20 -29.20 -30.82
CA PHE A 4 -86.46 -28.68 -31.96
C PHE A 4 -85.99 -29.83 -32.87
N LEU A 5 -86.62 -29.96 -34.05
CA LEU A 5 -86.32 -30.97 -35.08
C LEU A 5 -84.96 -30.75 -35.78
N GLU A 6 -84.33 -29.59 -35.62
CA GLU A 6 -83.06 -29.25 -36.29
C GLU A 6 -81.91 -30.21 -35.93
N ASN A 7 -81.92 -30.75 -34.70
CA ASN A 7 -80.85 -31.65 -34.24
C ASN A 7 -81.09 -33.13 -34.60
N SER A 8 -82.28 -33.50 -35.06
CA SER A 8 -82.64 -34.92 -35.29
C SER A 8 -82.15 -35.46 -36.63
N LYS A 9 -81.85 -34.58 -37.60
CA LYS A 9 -81.31 -34.96 -38.92
C LYS A 9 -80.02 -35.79 -38.82
N LYS A 10 -79.24 -35.61 -37.75
CA LYS A 10 -77.99 -36.34 -37.45
C LYS A 10 -78.20 -37.84 -37.19
N HIS A 11 -79.40 -38.22 -36.73
CA HIS A 11 -79.77 -39.60 -36.44
C HIS A 11 -80.54 -40.28 -37.58
N ILE A 12 -81.17 -39.48 -38.46
CA ILE A 12 -82.00 -39.99 -39.56
C ILE A 12 -81.14 -40.33 -40.80
N TYR A 13 -80.08 -39.56 -41.06
CA TYR A 13 -79.17 -39.79 -42.17
C TYR A 13 -77.77 -40.10 -41.65
N LYS A 14 -77.08 -41.07 -42.27
CA LYS A 14 -75.66 -41.33 -41.97
C LYS A 14 -74.84 -40.12 -42.41
N CYS A 15 -74.35 -39.34 -41.45
CA CYS A 15 -73.38 -38.27 -41.68
C CYS A 15 -71.97 -38.80 -41.44
N ALA A 16 -70.99 -38.29 -42.18
CA ALA A 16 -69.58 -38.56 -41.90
C ALA A 16 -69.21 -38.00 -40.51
N PRO A 17 -68.29 -38.63 -39.76
CA PRO A 17 -67.90 -38.18 -38.43
C PRO A 17 -67.33 -36.75 -38.49
N ALA A 18 -67.86 -35.86 -37.65
CA ALA A 18 -67.36 -34.50 -37.49
C ALA A 18 -66.39 -34.46 -36.29
N HIS A 19 -65.10 -34.30 -36.57
CA HIS A 19 -64.08 -34.21 -35.54
C HIS A 19 -63.85 -32.74 -35.16
N SER A 20 -64.07 -32.39 -33.89
CA SER A 20 -63.67 -31.08 -33.35
C SER A 20 -62.20 -31.12 -32.95
N MET A 21 -61.41 -30.14 -33.40
CA MET A 21 -60.06 -29.94 -32.86
C MET A 21 -60.09 -28.96 -31.68
N SER A 22 -59.42 -29.32 -30.59
CA SER A 22 -59.22 -28.41 -29.44
C SER A 22 -58.11 -27.39 -29.72
N PHE A 23 -58.15 -26.26 -29.00
CA PHE A 23 -57.16 -25.19 -29.12
C PHE A 23 -55.77 -25.66 -28.66
N ARG A 24 -54.71 -25.08 -29.24
CA ARG A 24 -53.33 -25.36 -28.85
C ARG A 24 -53.03 -24.68 -27.51
N HIS A 25 -52.43 -25.42 -26.58
CA HIS A 25 -51.92 -24.87 -25.33
C HIS A 25 -50.83 -23.82 -25.62
N ASN A 26 -50.95 -22.64 -24.99
CA ASN A 26 -49.90 -21.62 -25.05
C ASN A 26 -48.60 -22.24 -24.55
N ILE A 27 -47.55 -22.13 -25.38
CA ILE A 27 -46.22 -22.62 -25.05
C ILE A 27 -45.76 -21.84 -23.82
N ALA A 28 -45.66 -22.52 -22.68
CA ALA A 28 -45.09 -21.96 -21.47
C ALA A 28 -43.68 -21.42 -21.79
N SER A 29 -43.38 -20.25 -21.22
CA SER A 29 -42.10 -19.52 -21.26
C SER A 29 -40.98 -20.25 -22.01
N VAL A 30 -40.56 -19.70 -23.15
CA VAL A 30 -39.32 -20.09 -23.83
C VAL A 30 -38.23 -20.20 -22.78
N GLU A 31 -37.78 -21.42 -22.49
CA GLU A 31 -36.61 -21.61 -21.64
C GLU A 31 -35.46 -20.88 -22.33
N ILE A 32 -35.00 -19.78 -21.74
CA ILE A 32 -33.84 -19.04 -22.20
C ILE A 32 -32.63 -19.92 -21.88
N THR A 33 -32.41 -20.91 -22.73
CA THR A 33 -31.23 -21.75 -22.69
C THR A 33 -30.15 -21.02 -23.48
N PRO A 34 -28.96 -20.78 -22.89
CA PRO A 34 -27.86 -20.17 -23.62
C PRO A 34 -27.55 -21.00 -24.86
N GLY A 35 -27.34 -20.33 -26.00
CA GLY A 35 -26.90 -21.00 -27.22
C GLY A 35 -25.54 -21.68 -27.02
N PRO A 36 -25.10 -22.53 -27.95
CA PRO A 36 -23.85 -23.27 -27.82
C PRO A 36 -22.59 -22.40 -27.62
N GLY A 37 -22.66 -21.10 -27.94
CA GLY A 37 -21.59 -20.12 -27.69
C GLY A 37 -21.84 -19.15 -26.51
N ASP A 38 -23.01 -19.20 -25.87
CA ASP A 38 -23.38 -18.27 -24.78
C ASP A 38 -22.95 -18.79 -23.40
N TYR A 39 -22.36 -19.99 -23.33
CA TYR A 39 -21.80 -20.53 -22.09
C TYR A 39 -20.53 -19.78 -21.73
N THR A 40 -20.61 -18.90 -20.72
CA THR A 40 -19.43 -18.28 -20.12
C THR A 40 -18.73 -19.26 -19.19
N ILE A 41 -17.55 -19.74 -19.57
CA ILE A 41 -16.72 -20.59 -18.70
C ILE A 41 -16.08 -19.70 -17.63
N PRO A 42 -16.17 -20.04 -16.33
CA PRO A 42 -15.49 -19.29 -15.30
C PRO A 42 -13.97 -19.35 -15.49
N ARG A 43 -13.30 -18.24 -15.20
CA ARG A 43 -11.85 -18.12 -15.31
C ARG A 43 -11.17 -19.17 -14.43
N VAL A 44 -10.28 -19.98 -15.03
CA VAL A 44 -9.58 -21.08 -14.35
C VAL A 44 -8.23 -20.65 -13.75
N MET A 45 -7.67 -19.51 -14.18
CA MET A 45 -6.36 -19.01 -13.75
C MET A 45 -6.39 -17.52 -13.39
N GLY A 46 -5.78 -17.16 -12.25
CA GLY A 46 -5.66 -15.79 -11.76
C GLY A 46 -6.58 -15.48 -10.57
N PRO A 47 -6.54 -14.26 -10.02
CA PRO A 47 -7.39 -13.89 -8.89
C PRO A 47 -8.88 -14.00 -9.30
N ASN A 48 -9.70 -14.61 -8.44
CA ASN A 48 -11.15 -14.86 -8.61
C ASN A 48 -11.52 -16.05 -9.52
N THR A 49 -10.95 -17.23 -9.25
CA THR A 49 -11.39 -18.52 -9.81
C THR A 49 -12.65 -19.03 -9.11
N ALA A 50 -13.62 -19.54 -9.87
CA ALA A 50 -14.93 -19.94 -9.32
C ALA A 50 -14.89 -21.22 -8.45
N TYR A 51 -13.97 -22.15 -8.74
CA TYR A 51 -13.94 -23.48 -8.13
C TYR A 51 -12.66 -23.78 -7.34
N THR A 52 -11.65 -22.93 -7.44
CA THR A 52 -10.36 -23.12 -6.79
C THR A 52 -9.97 -21.85 -6.07
N THR A 53 -9.22 -21.96 -4.97
CA THR A 53 -8.62 -20.80 -4.34
C THR A 53 -7.41 -20.35 -5.16
N ALA A 54 -7.47 -19.13 -5.69
CA ALA A 54 -6.34 -18.57 -6.43
C ALA A 54 -5.23 -18.13 -5.48
N SER A 55 -3.98 -18.51 -5.78
CA SER A 55 -2.80 -17.95 -5.12
C SER A 55 -2.69 -16.44 -5.40
N PRO A 56 -2.15 -15.64 -4.48
CA PRO A 56 -2.01 -14.21 -4.67
C PRO A 56 -1.18 -13.88 -5.91
N CYS A 57 -1.70 -13.00 -6.78
CA CYS A 57 -1.04 -12.53 -7.98
C CYS A 57 -0.38 -11.18 -7.69
N TYR A 58 0.94 -11.18 -7.51
CA TYR A 58 1.71 -9.97 -7.27
C TYR A 58 2.18 -9.38 -8.60
N SER A 59 1.89 -8.10 -8.83
CA SER A 59 2.48 -7.32 -9.91
C SER A 59 3.53 -6.38 -9.34
N MET A 60 4.70 -6.31 -9.98
CA MET A 60 5.69 -5.29 -9.64
C MET A 60 5.20 -3.92 -10.13
N LYS A 61 4.96 -2.98 -9.21
CA LYS A 61 4.75 -1.57 -9.57
C LYS A 61 6.08 -0.95 -10.00
N TRP A 62 6.02 0.01 -10.92
CA TRP A 62 7.19 0.75 -11.40
C TRP A 62 7.88 1.48 -10.23
N ARG A 63 9.21 1.62 -10.31
CA ARG A 63 9.95 2.50 -9.39
C ARG A 63 9.60 3.94 -9.72
N THR A 64 8.82 4.60 -8.87
CA THR A 64 8.68 6.05 -8.89
C THR A 64 10.01 6.66 -8.47
N LYS A 65 10.56 7.56 -9.30
CA LYS A 65 11.74 8.35 -8.94
C LYS A 65 11.43 9.14 -7.67
N PHE A 66 10.40 9.97 -7.73
CA PHE A 66 9.96 10.80 -6.61
C PHE A 66 9.45 9.99 -5.40
N GLY A 67 10.05 10.24 -4.24
CA GLY A 67 9.53 9.86 -2.93
C GLY A 67 10.32 8.80 -2.17
N LEU A 68 11.43 8.29 -2.71
CA LEU A 68 12.34 7.42 -1.98
C LEU A 68 13.27 8.25 -1.07
N PHE A 69 13.54 7.75 0.13
CA PHE A 69 14.49 8.36 1.06
C PHE A 69 15.91 8.52 0.47
N GLU A 70 16.22 7.72 -0.56
CA GLU A 70 17.47 7.77 -1.31
C GLU A 70 17.59 9.00 -2.23
N GLU A 71 16.49 9.59 -2.70
CA GLU A 71 16.54 10.80 -3.56
C GLU A 71 16.68 12.08 -2.76
N ASP A 72 16.24 12.08 -1.50
CA ASP A 72 16.38 13.21 -0.59
C ASP A 72 17.78 13.22 0.03
N LEU A 73 18.78 13.60 -0.79
CA LEU A 73 20.19 13.76 -0.37
C LEU A 73 20.34 14.65 0.86
N CYS A 74 19.38 15.55 1.12
CA CYS A 74 19.38 16.40 2.30
C CYS A 74 19.03 15.63 3.59
N LYS A 75 18.29 14.51 3.49
CA LYS A 75 17.90 13.67 4.64
C LYS A 75 18.81 12.47 4.87
N THR A 76 19.66 12.14 3.90
CA THR A 76 20.61 11.01 3.97
C THR A 76 22.04 11.49 3.83
N PRO A 77 22.60 12.17 4.84
CA PRO A 77 24.02 12.47 4.85
C PRO A 77 24.81 11.15 4.67
N GLY A 78 25.74 11.14 3.72
CA GLY A 78 26.59 9.97 3.47
C GLY A 78 27.39 9.59 4.73
N PRO A 79 27.99 8.40 4.78
CA PRO A 79 28.70 7.91 5.97
C PRO A 79 29.84 8.83 6.44
N ALA A 80 30.41 9.65 5.54
CA ALA A 80 31.44 10.63 5.85
C ALA A 80 30.90 11.99 6.36
N ALA A 81 29.59 12.25 6.27
CA ALA A 81 28.97 13.51 6.66
C ALA A 81 28.56 13.56 8.15
N TYR A 82 28.60 12.42 8.85
CA TYR A 82 28.40 12.39 10.30
C TYR A 82 29.61 13.00 11.03
N GLN A 83 29.35 13.88 11.99
CA GLN A 83 30.39 14.43 12.84
C GLN A 83 30.98 13.35 13.74
N LYS A 84 32.32 13.23 13.78
CA LYS A 84 33.01 12.34 14.71
C LYS A 84 32.94 12.94 16.11
N THR A 85 32.34 12.22 17.05
CA THR A 85 32.38 12.60 18.47
C THR A 85 33.76 12.33 19.05
N GLU A 86 34.22 13.19 19.94
CA GLU A 86 35.44 12.93 20.71
C GLU A 86 35.24 11.71 21.60
N LEU A 87 36.24 10.81 21.65
CA LEU A 87 36.17 9.55 22.42
C LEU A 87 35.82 9.77 23.90
N ASP A 88 36.29 10.89 24.47
CA ASP A 88 36.14 11.26 25.87
C ASP A 88 34.67 11.45 26.31
N VAL A 89 33.75 11.60 25.34
CA VAL A 89 32.31 11.72 25.60
C VAL A 89 31.72 10.42 26.15
N TYR A 90 32.29 9.26 25.80
CA TYR A 90 31.72 7.96 26.17
C TYR A 90 32.76 6.95 26.68
N LYS A 91 34.06 7.19 26.46
CA LYS A 91 35.15 6.35 26.93
C LYS A 91 36.36 7.19 27.31
N THR A 92 37.00 6.84 28.41
CA THR A 92 38.28 7.44 28.81
C THR A 92 39.31 7.26 27.69
N ARG A 93 39.78 8.38 27.14
CA ARG A 93 40.76 8.41 26.07
C ARG A 93 42.17 8.08 26.58
N ALA A 94 42.99 7.44 25.75
CA ALA A 94 44.41 7.24 26.03
C ALA A 94 45.17 8.58 26.14
N PRO A 95 46.18 8.69 27.03
CA PRO A 95 46.94 9.93 27.21
C PRO A 95 47.60 10.37 25.90
N LYS A 96 47.52 11.67 25.59
CA LYS A 96 48.26 12.27 24.47
C LYS A 96 49.61 12.76 24.96
N TYR A 97 50.68 12.27 24.36
CA TYR A 97 52.03 12.77 24.61
C TYR A 97 52.48 13.65 23.45
N THR A 98 53.18 14.73 23.77
CA THR A 98 53.83 15.60 22.78
C THR A 98 55.30 15.71 23.14
N MET A 99 56.20 15.60 22.16
CA MET A 99 57.65 15.81 22.37
C MET A 99 58.01 17.27 22.63
N ARG A 100 57.04 18.20 22.54
CA ARG A 100 57.25 19.61 22.81
C ARG A 100 57.41 19.85 24.31
N THR A 101 58.46 20.57 24.69
CA THR A 101 58.64 21.04 26.05
C THR A 101 57.50 21.99 26.43
N HIS A 102 56.64 21.55 27.35
CA HIS A 102 55.61 22.40 27.95
C HIS A 102 56.25 23.23 29.07
N ASN A 103 56.94 24.31 28.70
CA ASN A 103 57.37 25.30 29.69
C ASN A 103 56.11 26.00 30.21
N LYS A 104 55.58 25.55 31.37
CA LYS A 104 54.81 26.49 32.18
C LYS A 104 55.81 27.59 32.52
N PRO A 105 55.58 28.87 32.14
CA PRO A 105 56.45 29.92 32.63
C PRO A 105 56.41 29.80 34.16
N ILE A 106 57.55 29.52 34.77
CA ILE A 106 57.73 29.75 36.20
C ILE A 106 57.71 31.26 36.31
N GLY A 107 56.50 31.82 36.36
CA GLY A 107 56.31 33.23 36.58
C GLY A 107 56.84 33.52 37.97
N ASP A 108 57.89 34.32 38.03
CA ASP A 108 58.34 34.98 39.24
C ASP A 108 57.11 35.71 39.83
N LYS A 109 56.50 35.15 40.89
CA LYS A 109 55.29 35.68 41.53
C LYS A 109 55.58 36.97 42.32
N THR A 110 56.82 37.44 42.28
CA THR A 110 57.25 38.67 42.94
C THR A 110 56.59 39.85 42.25
N VAL A 111 55.69 40.53 42.96
CA VAL A 111 55.14 41.83 42.55
C VAL A 111 56.31 42.81 42.55
N LYS A 112 56.75 43.24 41.36
CA LYS A 112 57.82 44.24 41.21
C LYS A 112 57.14 45.61 41.12
N PRO A 113 57.11 46.41 42.21
CA PRO A 113 56.47 47.72 42.20
C PRO A 113 57.11 48.60 41.13
N GLY A 114 56.27 49.29 40.36
CA GLY A 114 56.71 50.33 39.45
C GLY A 114 57.32 51.52 40.19
N PRO A 115 58.03 52.42 39.51
CA PRO A 115 58.68 53.57 40.15
C PRO A 115 57.70 54.48 40.92
N ALA A 116 56.40 54.44 40.61
CA ALA A 116 55.34 55.20 41.29
C ALA A 116 54.66 54.44 42.45
N ASP A 117 54.98 53.17 42.68
CA ASP A 117 54.34 52.33 43.71
C ASP A 117 55.01 52.44 45.09
N TYR A 118 56.12 53.20 45.20
CA TYR A 118 56.83 53.40 46.45
C TYR A 118 56.23 54.58 47.24
N TYR A 119 55.61 54.29 48.39
CA TYR A 119 55.18 55.31 49.35
C TYR A 119 56.34 55.70 50.27
N ILE A 120 56.73 56.97 50.24
CA ILE A 120 57.61 57.60 51.23
C ILE A 120 56.85 57.75 52.55
N GLY A 121 57.24 57.00 53.57
CA GLY A 121 56.64 57.07 54.90
C GLY A 121 56.74 58.48 55.50
N LYS A 122 55.78 58.85 56.35
CA LYS A 122 55.83 60.14 57.07
C LYS A 122 57.03 60.17 58.01
N VAL A 123 57.91 61.14 57.79
CA VAL A 123 58.98 61.51 58.71
C VAL A 123 58.35 62.14 59.94
N ARG A 124 58.77 61.68 61.11
CA ARG A 124 58.25 62.08 62.42
C ARG A 124 58.92 63.35 62.92
#